data_AF-A0A7Y2I6L4-F1
#
_entry.id   AF-A0A7Y2I6L4-F1
#
_cell.length_a   1.000
_cell.length_b   1.000
_cell.length_c   1.000
_cell.angle_alpha   90.00
_cell.angle_beta   90.00
_cell.angle_gamma   90.00
#
_symmetry.space_group_name_H-M   'P 1'
#
loop_
_entity.id
_entity.type
_entity.pdbx_description
1 polymer ?
#
loop_
_entity_poly.entity_id
_entity_poly.type
_entity_poly.pdbx_seq_one_letter_code
_entity_poly.pdbx_strand_id
1 'polypeptide(L)'
;MSNIRAYPLIAILVVASVLLLAPFMSRAQTSKDIELLDRSAKAFSRVVKDVRPAVVHIAVTSTVDMNTEYEEFFNHPFFERFFGPEYPFRDPNRRKRQQQGAGSGFIINKDGHILTNNHV
;
A
#
# COMPACT_ATOMS: atom_id res chain seq x y z
N MET A 1 -68.27 32.35 23.53
CA MET A 1 -66.88 32.10 24.01
C MET A 1 -66.58 30.60 23.96
N SER A 2 -65.34 30.22 23.62
CA SER A 2 -64.70 28.89 23.82
C SER A 2 -64.38 27.98 22.60
N ASN A 3 -63.60 28.48 21.61
CA ASN A 3 -62.90 27.61 20.62
C ASN A 3 -61.37 27.62 20.79
N ILE A 4 -60.86 27.64 22.02
CA ILE A 4 -59.40 27.78 22.30
C ILE A 4 -58.75 26.46 22.76
N ARG A 5 -59.53 25.42 23.11
CA ARG A 5 -58.99 24.20 23.76
C ARG A 5 -58.52 23.07 22.83
N ALA A 6 -58.76 23.14 21.50
CA ALA A 6 -58.46 22.04 20.58
C ALA A 6 -57.05 22.09 19.93
N TYR A 7 -56.45 23.27 19.83
CA TYR A 7 -55.11 23.47 19.24
C TYR A 7 -53.95 22.72 19.92
N PRO A 8 -53.87 22.59 21.26
CA PRO A 8 -52.72 21.92 21.88
C PRO A 8 -52.70 20.41 21.58
N LEU A 9 -53.86 19.77 21.49
CA LEU A 9 -53.98 18.34 21.17
C LEU A 9 -53.55 18.04 19.74
N ILE A 10 -53.96 18.88 18.79
CA ILE A 10 -53.57 18.73 17.37
C ILE A 10 -52.06 18.93 17.21
N ALA A 11 -51.48 19.92 17.89
CA ALA A 11 -50.04 20.17 17.86
C ALA A 11 -49.23 18.98 18.39
N ILE A 12 -49.67 18.36 19.51
CA ILE A 12 -49.01 17.17 20.08
C ILE A 12 -49.07 16.00 19.10
N LEU A 13 -50.20 15.80 18.42
CA LEU A 13 -50.39 14.70 17.47
C LEU A 13 -49.51 14.85 16.22
N VAL A 14 -49.35 16.08 15.73
CA VAL A 14 -48.44 16.40 14.62
C VAL A 14 -46.97 16.22 15.04
N VAL A 15 -46.59 16.64 16.24
CA VAL A 15 -45.22 16.45 16.74
C VAL A 15 -44.92 14.97 16.95
N ALA A 16 -45.86 14.21 17.50
CA ALA A 16 -45.72 12.76 17.68
C ALA A 16 -45.61 12.01 16.34
N SER A 17 -46.39 12.39 15.33
CA SER A 17 -46.31 11.77 14.00
C SER A 17 -44.97 12.06 13.32
N VAL A 18 -44.46 13.28 13.42
CA VAL A 18 -43.14 13.67 12.90
C VAL A 18 -42.01 12.91 13.61
N LEU A 19 -42.08 12.73 14.93
CA LEU A 19 -41.12 11.96 15.72
C LEU A 19 -41.11 10.47 15.35
N LEU A 20 -42.28 9.89 15.05
CA LEU A 20 -42.40 8.48 14.65
C LEU A 20 -41.91 8.22 13.20
N LEU A 21 -41.97 9.23 12.33
CA LEU A 21 -41.54 9.15 10.93
C LEU A 21 -40.04 9.45 10.73
N ALA A 22 -39.41 10.20 11.63
CA ALA A 22 -37.98 10.56 11.57
C ALA A 22 -36.99 9.37 11.40
N PRO A 23 -37.11 8.24 12.13
CA PRO A 23 -36.16 7.13 11.99
C PRO A 23 -36.28 6.36 10.67
N PHE A 24 -37.35 6.56 9.89
CA PHE A 24 -37.54 5.91 8.60
C PHE A 24 -36.80 6.64 7.45
N MET A 25 -36.57 7.95 7.56
CA MET A 25 -35.88 8.72 6.50
C MET A 25 -34.37 8.46 6.47
N SER A 26 -33.71 8.29 7.61
CA SER A 26 -32.24 8.16 7.67
C SER A 26 -31.69 6.76 7.36
N ARG A 27 -32.52 5.71 7.35
CA ARG A 27 -32.04 4.31 7.29
C ARG A 27 -31.91 3.76 5.85
N ALA A 28 -32.53 4.40 4.87
CA ALA A 28 -32.65 3.87 3.50
C ALA A 28 -31.42 4.12 2.60
N GLN A 29 -30.55 5.08 2.96
CA GLN A 29 -29.41 5.48 2.11
C GLN A 29 -28.16 4.63 2.39
N THR A 30 -27.87 4.32 3.65
CA THR A 30 -26.68 3.57 4.07
C THR A 30 -26.62 2.14 3.53
N SER A 31 -27.75 1.45 3.37
CA SER A 31 -27.76 0.06 2.88
C SER A 31 -27.34 -0.07 1.41
N LYS A 32 -27.76 0.89 0.56
CA LYS A 32 -27.41 0.92 -0.86
C LYS A 32 -25.93 1.23 -1.07
N ASP A 33 -25.37 2.12 -0.25
CA ASP A 33 -23.94 2.47 -0.30
C ASP A 33 -23.06 1.26 0.05
N ILE A 34 -23.45 0.50 1.08
CA ILE A 34 -22.75 -0.74 1.46
C ILE A 34 -22.88 -1.81 0.37
N GLU A 35 -24.05 -1.96 -0.26
CA GLU A 35 -24.23 -2.88 -1.39
C GLU A 35 -23.36 -2.49 -2.60
N LEU A 36 -23.25 -1.19 -2.89
CA LEU A 36 -22.40 -0.69 -3.96
C LEU A 36 -20.93 -0.97 -3.70
N LEU A 37 -20.46 -0.80 -2.46
CA LEU A 37 -19.09 -1.13 -2.04
C LEU A 37 -18.81 -2.63 -2.18
N ASP A 38 -19.72 -3.49 -1.73
CA ASP A 38 -19.58 -4.95 -1.87
C ASP A 38 -19.52 -5.37 -3.35
N ARG A 39 -20.40 -4.81 -4.19
CA ARG A 39 -20.39 -5.08 -5.63
C ARG A 39 -19.09 -4.64 -6.28
N SER A 40 -18.56 -3.47 -5.89
CA SER A 40 -17.31 -2.93 -6.41
C SER A 40 -16.10 -3.78 -5.99
N ALA A 41 -16.06 -4.20 -4.72
CA ALA A 41 -15.02 -5.09 -4.20
C ALA A 41 -15.03 -6.45 -4.92
N LYS A 42 -16.21 -7.03 -5.15
CA LYS A 42 -16.37 -8.26 -5.93
C LYS A 42 -15.94 -8.09 -7.39
N ALA A 43 -16.29 -6.98 -8.03
CA ALA A 43 -15.86 -6.69 -9.39
C ALA A 43 -14.33 -6.59 -9.48
N PHE A 44 -13.71 -5.83 -8.58
CA PHE A 44 -12.26 -5.70 -8.50
C PHE A 44 -11.57 -7.05 -8.25
N SER A 45 -12.08 -7.84 -7.30
CA SER A 45 -11.54 -9.17 -6.98
C SER A 45 -11.57 -10.12 -8.18
N ARG A 46 -12.63 -10.09 -9.01
CA ARG A 46 -12.71 -10.88 -10.24
C ARG A 46 -11.63 -10.47 -11.24
N VAL A 47 -11.49 -9.17 -11.50
CA VAL A 47 -10.44 -8.65 -12.40
C VAL A 47 -9.06 -9.07 -11.91
N VAL A 48 -8.77 -8.88 -10.61
CA VAL A 48 -7.49 -9.30 -10.01
C VAL A 48 -7.27 -10.80 -10.19
N LYS A 49 -8.28 -11.64 -9.97
CA LYS A 49 -8.16 -13.10 -10.13
C LYS A 49 -7.75 -13.49 -11.56
N ASP A 50 -8.30 -12.80 -12.54
CA ASP A 50 -8.06 -13.07 -13.96
C ASP A 50 -6.68 -12.55 -14.41
N VAL A 51 -6.24 -11.39 -13.91
CA VAL A 51 -4.95 -10.79 -14.32
C VAL A 51 -3.76 -11.19 -13.46
N ARG A 52 -3.99 -11.72 -12.24
CA ARG A 52 -2.92 -12.14 -11.32
C ARG A 52 -1.87 -13.06 -11.95
N PRO A 53 -2.20 -14.02 -12.84
CA PRO A 53 -1.20 -14.86 -13.50
C PRO A 53 -0.18 -14.10 -14.36
N ALA A 54 -0.49 -12.85 -14.77
CA ALA A 54 0.43 -12.01 -15.52
C ALA A 54 1.45 -11.27 -14.62
N VAL A 55 1.30 -11.33 -13.29
CA VAL A 55 2.19 -10.64 -12.33
C VAL A 55 3.17 -11.62 -11.73
N VAL A 56 4.45 -11.27 -11.72
CA VAL A 56 5.54 -12.11 -11.21
C VAL A 56 6.32 -11.42 -10.10
N HIS A 57 6.87 -12.23 -9.19
CA HIS A 57 7.88 -11.79 -8.26
C HIS A 57 9.27 -11.91 -8.91
N ILE A 58 10.09 -10.89 -8.76
CA ILE A 58 11.46 -10.85 -9.28
C ILE A 58 12.41 -10.77 -8.10
N ALA A 59 13.37 -11.69 -8.06
CA ALA A 59 14.52 -11.65 -7.17
C ALA A 59 15.79 -11.46 -8.01
N VAL A 60 16.55 -10.42 -7.71
CA VAL A 60 17.78 -10.05 -8.43
C VAL A 60 18.97 -10.26 -7.51
N THR A 61 20.03 -10.84 -8.04
CA THR A 61 21.35 -10.86 -7.38
C THR A 61 22.36 -10.31 -8.36
N SER A 62 22.98 -9.19 -7.98
CA SER A 62 24.02 -8.52 -8.77
C SER A 62 25.31 -8.52 -7.98
N THR A 63 26.44 -8.68 -8.67
CA THR A 63 27.75 -8.49 -8.06
C THR A 63 28.24 -7.10 -8.46
N VAL A 64 28.34 -6.20 -7.49
CA VAL A 64 28.84 -4.85 -7.69
C VAL A 64 30.25 -4.73 -7.16
N ASP A 65 31.11 -4.06 -7.93
CA ASP A 65 32.45 -3.70 -7.47
C ASP A 65 32.36 -2.47 -6.55
N MET A 66 32.92 -2.56 -5.35
CA MET A 66 33.08 -1.44 -4.43
C MET A 66 34.01 -0.39 -5.07
N ASN A 67 33.61 0.88 -5.01
CA ASN A 67 34.38 1.97 -5.59
C ASN A 67 35.76 2.09 -4.90
N THR A 68 36.83 2.05 -5.70
CA THR A 68 38.24 2.07 -5.24
C THR A 68 38.56 3.31 -4.41
N GLU A 69 37.87 4.42 -4.65
CA GLU A 69 38.07 5.71 -3.97
C GLU A 69 37.64 5.67 -2.48
N TYR A 70 36.56 4.93 -2.16
CA TYR A 70 36.16 4.70 -0.77
C TYR A 70 37.15 3.78 -0.05
N GLU A 71 37.72 2.81 -0.76
CA GLU A 71 38.74 1.88 -0.25
C GLU A 71 40.03 2.65 0.09
N GLU A 72 40.44 3.61 -0.74
CA GLU A 72 41.61 4.47 -0.51
C GLU A 72 41.46 5.36 0.73
N PHE A 73 40.27 5.92 0.97
CA PHE A 73 40.00 6.70 2.18
C PHE A 73 40.18 5.89 3.47
N PHE A 74 39.65 4.66 3.51
CA PHE A 74 39.76 3.79 4.69
C PHE A 74 41.14 3.15 4.83
N ASN A 75 41.95 3.09 3.77
CA ASN A 75 43.33 2.62 3.81
C ASN A 75 44.33 3.69 4.34
N HIS A 76 43.86 4.81 4.90
CA HIS A 76 44.74 5.85 5.44
C HIS A 76 45.45 5.40 6.74
N PRO A 77 46.75 5.72 6.95
CA PRO A 77 47.53 5.29 8.12
C PRO A 77 46.96 5.69 9.48
N PHE A 78 46.09 6.71 9.51
CA PHE A 78 45.33 7.09 10.71
C PHE A 78 44.46 5.94 11.23
N PHE A 79 43.74 5.23 10.34
CA PHE A 79 42.82 4.17 10.71
C PHE A 79 43.57 2.92 11.19
N GLU A 80 44.68 2.56 10.54
CA GLU A 80 45.56 1.45 10.98
C GLU A 80 46.12 1.69 12.40
N ARG A 81 46.51 2.93 12.73
CA ARG A 81 47.01 3.29 14.08
C ARG A 81 45.93 3.27 15.16
N PHE A 82 44.68 3.56 14.80
CA PHE A 82 43.57 3.65 15.75
C PHE A 82 42.85 2.31 15.97
N PHE A 83 42.66 1.52 14.91
CA PHE A 83 41.91 0.25 14.93
C PHE A 83 42.82 -1.00 14.91
N GLY A 84 44.12 -0.84 14.68
CA GLY A 84 45.10 -1.93 14.70
C GLY A 84 45.23 -2.70 13.37
N PRO A 85 46.15 -3.68 13.31
CA PRO A 85 46.48 -4.43 12.10
C PRO A 85 45.36 -5.38 11.61
N GLU A 86 44.33 -5.63 12.42
CA GLU A 86 43.15 -6.45 12.08
C GLU A 86 42.06 -5.64 11.34
N TYR A 87 42.35 -4.39 10.97
CA TYR A 87 41.41 -3.52 10.28
C TYR A 87 40.94 -4.12 8.94
N PRO A 88 39.63 -4.36 8.75
CA PRO A 88 39.11 -5.29 7.74
C PRO A 88 39.02 -4.74 6.31
N PHE A 89 39.62 -3.57 6.05
CA PHE A 89 39.52 -2.87 4.76
C PHE A 89 40.70 -3.16 3.81
N ARG A 90 41.68 -3.95 4.24
CA ARG A 90 42.87 -4.30 3.43
C ARG A 90 42.70 -5.57 2.59
N ASP A 91 41.54 -6.22 2.63
CA ASP A 91 41.29 -7.46 1.89
C ASP A 91 40.89 -7.17 0.43
N PRO A 92 41.76 -7.45 -0.56
CA PRO A 92 41.48 -7.20 -1.97
C PRO A 92 40.30 -8.01 -2.52
N ASN A 93 39.89 -9.07 -1.82
CA ASN A 93 38.76 -9.91 -2.20
C ASN A 93 37.40 -9.31 -1.82
N ARG A 94 37.36 -8.26 -0.98
CA ARG A 94 36.11 -7.55 -0.61
C ARG A 94 35.61 -6.57 -1.67
N ARG A 95 36.32 -6.45 -2.80
CA ARG A 95 35.93 -5.58 -3.91
C ARG A 95 34.59 -5.98 -4.52
N LYS A 96 34.22 -7.26 -4.49
CA LYS A 96 32.94 -7.74 -5.03
C LYS A 96 31.93 -7.91 -3.91
N ARG A 97 30.91 -7.05 -3.87
CA ARG A 97 29.75 -7.21 -2.99
C ARG A 97 28.59 -7.77 -3.78
N GLN A 98 27.97 -8.83 -3.28
CA GLN A 98 26.66 -9.24 -3.78
C GLN A 98 25.60 -8.29 -3.24
N GLN A 99 24.88 -7.65 -4.16
CA GLN A 99 23.68 -6.87 -3.91
C GLN A 99 22.48 -7.72 -4.29
N GLN A 100 21.48 -7.74 -3.41
CA GLN A 100 20.21 -8.42 -3.65
C GLN A 100 19.11 -7.37 -3.83
N GLY A 101 18.25 -7.60 -4.80
CA GLY A 101 17.09 -6.78 -5.13
C GLY A 101 15.84 -7.65 -5.20
N ALA A 102 14.68 -7.04 -4.95
CA ALA A 102 13.40 -7.70 -5.07
C ALA A 102 12.37 -6.72 -5.62
N GLY A 103 11.50 -7.22 -6.48
CA GLY A 103 10.48 -6.40 -7.12
C GLY A 103 9.34 -7.22 -7.69
N SER A 104 8.48 -6.52 -8.41
CA SER A 104 7.40 -7.12 -9.21
C SER A 104 7.66 -6.86 -10.67
N GLY A 105 7.10 -7.70 -11.52
CA GLY A 105 7.06 -7.47 -12.96
C GLY A 105 5.78 -8.00 -13.59
N PHE A 106 5.60 -7.70 -14.86
CA PHE A 106 4.44 -8.09 -15.65
C PHE A 106 4.86 -8.87 -16.89
N ILE A 107 4.21 -10.00 -17.15
CA ILE A 107 4.35 -10.74 -18.40
C ILE A 107 3.58 -9.99 -19.49
N ILE A 108 4.28 -9.47 -20.49
CA ILE A 108 3.69 -8.58 -21.51
C ILE A 108 3.32 -9.30 -22.82
N ASN A 109 3.82 -10.51 -23.05
CA ASN A 109 3.53 -11.29 -24.25
C ASN A 109 3.58 -12.80 -23.99
N LYS A 110 3.15 -13.59 -24.99
CA LYS A 110 3.10 -15.07 -24.91
C LYS A 110 4.49 -15.72 -24.89
N ASP A 111 5.52 -15.00 -25.32
CA ASP A 111 6.91 -15.47 -25.31
C ASP A 111 7.54 -15.41 -23.90
N GLY A 112 6.87 -14.77 -22.94
CA GLY A 112 7.31 -14.69 -21.55
C GLY A 112 8.19 -13.50 -21.23
N HIS A 113 8.19 -12.43 -22.04
CA HIS A 113 8.90 -11.20 -21.70
C HIS A 113 8.29 -10.53 -20.46
N ILE A 114 9.16 -10.15 -19.51
CA ILE A 114 8.79 -9.51 -18.25
C ILE A 114 9.21 -8.04 -18.27
N LEU A 115 8.26 -7.15 -17.99
CA LEU A 115 8.51 -5.72 -17.78
C LEU A 115 8.62 -5.44 -16.28
N THR A 116 9.68 -4.75 -15.87
CA THR A 116 9.89 -4.27 -14.49
C THR A 116 10.59 -2.90 -14.49
N ASN A 117 10.71 -2.29 -13.31
CA ASN A 117 11.43 -1.03 -13.18
C ASN A 117 12.94 -1.26 -13.25
N ASN A 118 13.68 -0.29 -13.78
CA ASN A 118 15.14 -0.37 -13.90
C ASN A 118 15.89 -0.39 -12.55
N HIS A 119 15.26 0.05 -11.46
CA HIS A 119 15.89 0.10 -10.13
C HIS A 119 15.67 -1.16 -9.29
N VAL A 120 14.93 -2.14 -9.84
CA VAL A 120 14.67 -3.44 -9.20
C VAL A 120 15.93 -4.29 -9.25
#